data_AF-A0AAD6BNE6-F1
#
_entry.id   AF-A0AAD6BNE6-F1
#
_cell.length_a   1.000
_cell.length_b   1.000
_cell.length_c   1.000
_cell.angle_alpha   90.00
_cell.angle_beta   90.00
_cell.angle_gamma   90.00
#
_symmetry.space_group_name_H-M   'P 1'
#
loop_
_entity.id
_entity.type
_entity.pdbx_description
1 polymer ?
#
loop_
_entity_poly.entity_id
_entity_poly.type
_entity_poly.pdbx_seq_one_letter_code
_entity_poly.pdbx_strand_id
1 'polypeptide(L)'
;MEYDPNLMTGQCYLLGEDLQVGKEDRTWRRVVCDYEHLSRRQKDHDWFAYCQQGHGASFAKDNTSLIFGAPGAYQWKGFSTDSGMALLSQGELTIVSGAPRGGYSGQVAFLKAHPVAERNLSVELLLSGPGLASSFGYGVAVVDLNGDV
;
A
#
# COMPACT_ATOMS: atom_id res chain seq x y z
N MET A 1 -18.86 -12.12 13.00
CA MET A 1 -17.81 -13.15 13.06
C MET A 1 -17.26 -13.13 14.47
N GLU A 2 -16.97 -14.31 15.03
CA GLU A 2 -16.24 -14.42 16.29
C GLU A 2 -14.83 -13.86 16.09
N TYR A 3 -14.34 -13.11 17.07
CA TYR A 3 -13.00 -12.54 17.05
C TYR A 3 -11.98 -13.68 17.01
N ASP A 4 -11.16 -13.72 15.96
CA ASP A 4 -10.07 -14.68 15.83
C ASP A 4 -8.75 -13.96 16.20
N PRO A 5 -8.20 -14.19 17.41
CA PRO A 5 -6.98 -13.52 17.86
C PRO A 5 -5.75 -13.88 17.02
N ASN A 6 -5.84 -14.89 16.15
CA ASN A 6 -4.73 -15.33 15.32
C ASN A 6 -4.66 -14.57 13.99
N LEU A 7 -5.64 -13.71 13.68
CA LEU A 7 -5.63 -12.90 12.46
C LEU A 7 -5.10 -11.50 12.75
N MET A 8 -4.10 -11.10 11.97
CA MET A 8 -3.41 -9.81 12.10
C MET A 8 -3.68 -8.96 10.85
N THR A 9 -4.93 -8.55 10.65
CA THR A 9 -5.36 -7.86 9.41
C THR A 9 -4.93 -6.40 9.35
N GLY A 10 -4.86 -5.73 10.50
CA GLY A 10 -4.65 -4.28 10.59
C GLY A 10 -5.92 -3.47 10.27
N GLN A 11 -5.89 -2.17 10.60
CA GLN A 11 -6.93 -1.20 10.26
C GLN A 11 -6.38 0.22 10.43
N CYS A 12 -6.91 1.16 9.65
CA CYS A 12 -6.55 2.57 9.72
C CYS A 12 -7.77 3.43 10.08
N TYR A 13 -7.50 4.60 10.66
CA TYR A 13 -8.51 5.59 11.00
C TYR A 13 -8.13 6.94 10.39
N LEU A 14 -9.08 7.59 9.73
CA LEU A 14 -8.94 8.92 9.16
C LEU A 14 -9.58 9.94 10.11
N LEU A 15 -8.80 10.93 10.50
CA LEU A 15 -9.26 12.05 11.30
C LEU A 15 -9.46 13.26 10.39
N GLY A 16 -10.46 14.08 10.71
CA GLY A 16 -10.63 15.41 10.13
C GLY A 16 -9.53 16.37 10.60
N GLU A 17 -9.53 17.58 10.04
CA GLU A 17 -8.61 18.65 10.46
C GLU A 17 -8.82 19.06 11.92
N ASP A 18 -10.02 18.82 12.46
CA ASP A 18 -10.38 19.01 13.86
C ASP A 18 -9.95 17.85 14.77
N LEU A 19 -9.20 16.87 14.22
CA LEU A 19 -8.74 15.65 14.88
C LEU A 19 -9.88 14.73 15.35
N GLN A 20 -11.09 14.90 14.80
CA GLN A 20 -12.24 14.07 15.12
C GLN A 20 -12.50 13.05 14.02
N VAL A 21 -13.15 11.95 14.39
CA VAL A 21 -13.70 10.99 13.43
C VAL A 21 -15.07 11.45 12.94
N GLY A 22 -15.44 11.04 11.71
CA GLY A 22 -16.77 11.31 11.17
C GLY A 22 -17.88 10.58 11.93
N LYS A 23 -19.14 10.96 11.67
CA LYS A 23 -20.30 10.33 12.32
C LYS A 23 -20.59 8.91 11.81
N GLU A 24 -20.18 8.61 10.58
CA GLU A 24 -20.43 7.32 9.95
C GLU A 24 -19.13 6.51 9.86
N ASP A 25 -19.08 5.32 10.45
CA ASP A 25 -17.92 4.43 10.47
C ASP A 25 -17.22 4.28 9.11
N ARG A 26 -18.01 4.17 8.04
CA ARG A 26 -17.50 4.00 6.66
C ARG A 26 -16.70 5.20 6.17
N THR A 27 -16.82 6.37 6.80
CA THR A 27 -16.12 7.60 6.38
C THR A 27 -14.75 7.76 7.03
N TRP A 28 -14.51 7.15 8.20
CA TRP A 28 -13.27 7.34 8.95
C TRP A 28 -12.55 6.03 9.26
N ARG A 29 -13.23 4.90 9.39
CA ARG A 29 -12.61 3.59 9.56
C ARG A 29 -12.27 2.99 8.20
N ARG A 30 -11.03 2.53 8.02
CA ARG A 30 -10.52 1.95 6.78
C ARG A 30 -9.97 0.56 7.03
N VAL A 31 -10.63 -0.44 6.44
CA VAL A 31 -10.23 -1.85 6.50
C VAL A 31 -10.26 -2.39 5.07
N VAL A 32 -9.09 -2.71 4.53
CA VAL A 32 -8.91 -3.30 3.20
C VAL A 32 -8.94 -4.83 3.32
N CYS A 33 -8.22 -5.36 4.30
CA CYS A 33 -8.14 -6.79 4.59
C CYS A 33 -9.31 -7.23 5.47
N ASP A 34 -10.51 -7.10 4.91
CA ASP A 34 -11.77 -7.27 5.60
C ASP A 34 -12.29 -8.73 5.57
N TYR A 35 -13.51 -8.91 6.08
CA TYR A 35 -14.17 -10.21 6.12
C TYR A 35 -14.42 -10.81 4.73
N GLU A 36 -14.71 -9.99 3.72
CA GLU A 36 -14.97 -10.48 2.37
C GLU A 36 -13.71 -11.15 1.80
N HIS A 37 -12.54 -10.57 2.05
CA HIS A 37 -11.26 -11.16 1.66
C HIS A 37 -10.93 -12.45 2.44
N LEU A 38 -11.22 -12.48 3.74
CA LEU A 38 -10.92 -13.63 4.62
C LEU A 38 -11.87 -14.81 4.46
N SER A 39 -13.09 -14.59 3.97
CA SER A 39 -14.10 -15.65 3.78
C SER A 39 -13.97 -16.34 2.42
N ARG A 40 -13.38 -15.68 1.42
CA ARG A 40 -13.22 -16.22 0.06
C ARG A 40 -11.92 -16.99 -0.18
N ARG A 41 -10.95 -16.85 0.72
CA ARG A 41 -9.59 -17.39 0.54
C ARG A 41 -9.13 -18.13 1.80
N GLN A 42 -8.06 -18.92 1.67
CA GLN A 42 -7.43 -19.56 2.81
C GLN A 42 -6.85 -18.50 3.76
N LYS A 43 -6.94 -18.77 5.05
CA LYS A 43 -6.46 -17.86 6.10
C LYS A 43 -4.98 -18.14 6.42
N ASP A 44 -4.11 -17.84 5.46
CA ASP A 44 -2.67 -18.04 5.57
C ASP A 44 -1.88 -16.82 5.06
N HIS A 45 -0.56 -16.95 4.99
CA HIS A 45 0.34 -15.89 4.53
C HIS A 45 0.32 -15.66 3.01
N ASP A 46 -0.29 -16.56 2.24
CA ASP A 46 -0.41 -16.39 0.79
C ASP A 46 -1.56 -15.44 0.42
N TRP A 47 -2.46 -15.17 1.37
CA TRP A 47 -3.58 -14.24 1.22
C TRP A 47 -3.53 -13.09 2.25
N PHE A 48 -4.63 -12.83 2.95
CA PHE A 48 -4.85 -11.59 3.72
C PHE A 48 -4.91 -11.80 5.24
N ALA A 49 -4.74 -13.02 5.74
CA ALA A 49 -4.87 -13.34 7.17
C ALA A 49 -3.93 -12.53 8.07
N TYR A 50 -2.74 -12.21 7.55
CA TYR A 50 -1.70 -11.48 8.27
C TYR A 50 -1.37 -10.14 7.62
N CYS A 51 -2.33 -9.56 6.90
CA CYS A 51 -2.15 -8.36 6.09
C CYS A 51 -1.42 -7.21 6.79
N GLN A 52 -1.69 -6.95 8.08
CA GLN A 52 -1.12 -5.84 8.85
C GLN A 52 -1.19 -4.50 8.11
N GLN A 53 -2.37 -4.22 7.54
CA GLN A 53 -2.66 -2.94 6.92
C GLN A 53 -2.30 -1.79 7.88
N GLY A 54 -1.63 -0.77 7.33
CA GLY A 54 -1.28 0.45 8.05
C GLY A 54 0.16 0.48 8.54
N HIS A 55 0.96 -0.56 8.26
CA HIS A 55 2.40 -0.52 8.52
C HIS A 55 3.12 0.55 7.66
N GLY A 56 2.52 0.93 6.53
CA GLY A 56 2.78 2.17 5.83
C GLY A 56 1.45 2.84 5.47
N ALA A 57 1.42 4.17 5.40
CA ALA A 57 0.25 4.90 4.95
C ALA A 57 0.64 6.25 4.34
N SER A 58 -0.05 6.66 3.28
CA SER A 58 0.11 7.99 2.69
C SER A 58 -1.19 8.48 2.07
N PHE A 59 -1.37 9.81 2.06
CA PHE A 59 -2.35 10.45 1.19
C PHE A 59 -1.77 10.52 -0.21
N ALA A 60 -2.52 10.02 -1.19
CA ALA A 60 -2.07 10.07 -2.56
C ALA A 60 -2.06 11.51 -3.09
N LYS A 61 -1.17 11.80 -4.05
CA LYS A 61 -1.06 13.13 -4.67
C LYS A 61 -2.22 13.48 -5.61
N ASP A 62 -3.19 12.59 -5.79
CA ASP A 62 -4.45 12.85 -6.50
C ASP A 62 -5.52 13.54 -5.62
N ASN A 63 -5.21 13.83 -4.35
CA ASN A 63 -6.09 14.44 -3.34
C ASN A 63 -7.37 13.65 -3.03
N THR A 64 -7.51 12.41 -3.50
CA THR A 64 -8.74 11.61 -3.32
C THR A 64 -8.47 10.22 -2.77
N SER A 65 -7.27 9.70 -2.97
CA SER A 65 -6.90 8.33 -2.60
C SER A 65 -6.07 8.27 -1.32
N LEU A 66 -6.23 7.16 -0.59
CA LEU A 66 -5.38 6.74 0.51
C LEU A 66 -4.65 5.48 0.09
N ILE A 67 -3.36 5.40 0.41
CA ILE A 67 -2.55 4.22 0.12
C ILE A 67 -2.11 3.61 1.44
N PHE A 68 -2.26 2.29 1.57
CA PHE A 68 -1.87 1.55 2.77
C PHE A 68 -0.90 0.43 2.42
N GLY A 69 0.21 0.41 3.15
CA GLY A 69 1.14 -0.71 3.20
C GLY A 69 0.57 -1.86 4.02
N ALA A 70 0.65 -3.06 3.45
CA ALA A 70 0.13 -4.30 4.04
C ALA A 70 1.16 -5.42 3.88
N PRO A 71 2.24 -5.42 4.69
CA PRO A 71 3.39 -6.30 4.48
C PRO A 71 3.00 -7.76 4.40
N GLY A 72 2.16 -8.25 5.32
CA GLY A 72 1.85 -9.68 5.38
C GLY A 72 0.78 -10.15 4.40
N ALA A 73 0.29 -9.27 3.51
CA ALA A 73 -0.49 -9.70 2.37
C ALA A 73 0.44 -10.32 1.31
N TYR A 74 0.06 -11.47 0.75
CA TYR A 74 0.80 -12.12 -0.33
C TYR A 74 2.31 -12.29 -0.06
N GLN A 75 2.65 -12.98 1.04
CA GLN A 75 4.01 -13.43 1.36
C GLN A 75 5.01 -12.36 1.83
N TRP A 76 4.57 -11.37 2.63
CA TRP A 76 5.50 -10.59 3.47
C TRP A 76 6.53 -9.74 2.70
N LYS A 77 6.12 -9.11 1.59
CA LYS A 77 7.07 -8.48 0.65
C LYS A 77 7.32 -6.99 0.88
N GLY A 78 6.29 -6.17 1.06
CA GLY A 78 6.42 -4.72 1.03
C GLY A 78 5.34 -3.92 1.75
N PHE A 79 5.68 -2.69 2.12
CA PHE A 79 4.81 -1.86 2.98
C PHE A 79 5.07 -0.36 2.83
N SER A 80 6.28 0.06 2.49
CA SER A 80 6.57 1.49 2.35
C SER A 80 5.83 2.01 1.12
N THR A 81 5.27 3.21 1.22
CA THR A 81 4.45 3.77 0.16
C THR A 81 4.47 5.28 0.14
N ASP A 82 4.51 5.83 -1.06
CA ASP A 82 4.29 7.25 -1.37
C ASP A 82 3.69 7.34 -2.79
N SER A 83 3.45 8.54 -3.29
CA SER A 83 2.95 8.74 -4.65
C SER A 83 3.35 10.09 -5.23
N GLY A 84 3.24 10.20 -6.55
CA GLY A 84 3.49 11.44 -7.28
C GLY A 84 2.62 11.53 -8.53
N MET A 85 2.32 12.76 -8.94
CA MET A 85 1.76 13.02 -10.26
C MET A 85 2.89 13.12 -11.27
N ALA A 86 2.62 12.74 -12.52
CA ALA A 86 3.54 12.93 -13.65
C ALA A 86 4.91 12.22 -13.53
N LEU A 87 5.04 11.21 -12.65
CA LEU A 87 6.29 10.44 -12.48
C LEU A 87 6.67 9.61 -13.71
N LEU A 88 5.69 8.93 -14.33
CA LEU A 88 5.90 8.09 -15.52
C LEU A 88 5.16 8.61 -16.75
N SER A 89 4.06 9.35 -16.54
CA SER A 89 3.20 9.86 -17.61
C SER A 89 2.49 11.12 -17.12
N GLN A 90 2.50 12.17 -17.94
CA GLN A 90 1.97 13.48 -17.57
C GLN A 90 0.48 13.40 -17.21
N GLY A 91 0.09 14.04 -16.12
CA GLY A 91 -1.30 14.07 -15.63
C GLY A 91 -1.78 12.79 -14.93
N GLU A 92 -0.94 11.75 -14.82
CA GLU A 92 -1.32 10.49 -14.17
C GLU A 92 -0.68 10.34 -12.79
N LEU A 93 -1.44 9.76 -11.85
CA LEU A 93 -0.93 9.34 -10.56
C LEU A 93 -0.07 8.09 -10.73
N THR A 94 1.10 8.08 -10.10
CA THR A 94 1.90 6.87 -9.91
C THR A 94 2.11 6.64 -8.42
N ILE A 95 1.78 5.42 -7.98
CA ILE A 95 2.04 4.95 -6.61
C ILE A 95 3.42 4.33 -6.57
N VAL A 96 4.23 4.68 -5.58
CA VAL A 96 5.55 4.09 -5.37
C VAL A 96 5.47 3.22 -4.12
N SER A 97 5.89 1.97 -4.21
CA SER A 97 5.87 1.04 -3.09
C SER A 97 7.18 0.29 -2.96
N GLY A 98 7.73 0.25 -1.75
CA GLY A 98 8.95 -0.50 -1.46
C GLY A 98 8.67 -1.87 -0.83
N ALA A 99 9.43 -2.85 -1.30
CA ALA A 99 9.38 -4.24 -0.91
C ALA A 99 10.77 -4.73 -0.48
N PRO A 100 11.17 -4.53 0.79
CA PRO A 100 12.53 -4.82 1.27
C PRO A 100 12.96 -6.28 1.14
N ARG A 101 11.98 -7.20 1.07
CA ARG A 101 12.21 -8.64 0.89
C ARG A 101 12.02 -9.11 -0.55
N GLY A 102 11.64 -8.21 -1.46
CA GLY A 102 11.51 -8.49 -2.89
C GLY A 102 12.85 -8.85 -3.51
N GLY A 103 12.89 -9.93 -4.29
CA GLY A 103 14.10 -10.34 -5.01
C GLY A 103 15.34 -10.57 -4.13
N TYR A 104 15.17 -10.87 -2.83
CA TYR A 104 16.23 -11.07 -1.81
C TYR A 104 17.13 -9.86 -1.49
N SER A 105 17.16 -8.86 -2.36
CA SER A 105 17.90 -7.60 -2.21
C SER A 105 17.02 -6.47 -1.66
N GLY A 106 15.73 -6.51 -1.99
CA GLY A 106 14.79 -5.42 -1.87
C GLY A 106 14.43 -4.82 -3.23
N GLN A 107 13.20 -4.32 -3.36
CA GLN A 107 12.67 -3.77 -4.61
C GLN A 107 11.84 -2.52 -4.36
N VAL A 108 11.71 -1.67 -5.38
CA VAL A 108 10.76 -0.53 -5.40
C VAL A 108 9.93 -0.65 -6.67
N ALA A 109 8.61 -0.76 -6.51
CA ALA A 109 7.65 -0.85 -7.60
C ALA A 109 6.95 0.49 -7.81
N PHE A 110 6.79 0.87 -9.07
CA PHE A 110 5.94 1.97 -9.52
C PHE A 110 4.66 1.36 -10.08
N LEU A 111 3.53 1.80 -9.56
CA LEU A 111 2.23 1.19 -9.76
C LEU A 111 1.23 2.21 -10.30
N LYS A 112 0.31 1.76 -11.16
CA LYS A 112 -0.85 2.52 -11.61
C LYS A 112 -2.12 1.71 -11.39
N ALA A 113 -3.28 2.38 -11.42
CA ALA A 113 -4.56 1.69 -11.47
C ALA A 113 -4.65 0.88 -12.78
N HIS A 114 -5.05 -0.38 -12.69
CA HIS A 114 -5.12 -1.24 -13.86
C HIS A 114 -6.25 -0.78 -14.80
N PRO A 115 -5.99 -0.57 -16.10
CA PRO A 115 -6.90 0.13 -17.01
C PRO A 115 -8.26 -0.55 -17.23
N VAL A 116 -8.32 -1.89 -17.13
CA VAL A 116 -9.56 -2.68 -17.33
C VAL A 116 -10.18 -3.15 -16.01
N ALA A 117 -9.37 -3.27 -14.97
CA ALA A 117 -9.76 -3.83 -13.69
C ALA A 117 -9.38 -2.80 -12.64
N GLU A 118 -10.09 -1.66 -12.62
CA GLU A 118 -9.78 -0.47 -11.81
C GLU A 118 -9.55 -0.76 -10.31
N ARG A 119 -9.99 -1.93 -9.83
CA ARG A 119 -9.77 -2.41 -8.46
C ARG A 119 -8.38 -3.01 -8.20
N ASN A 120 -7.56 -3.20 -9.23
CA ASN A 120 -6.22 -3.78 -9.14
C ASN A 120 -5.18 -2.74 -9.53
N LEU A 121 -3.96 -2.92 -9.02
CA LEU A 121 -2.78 -2.15 -9.44
C LEU A 121 -1.97 -2.93 -10.46
N SER A 122 -1.46 -2.26 -11.50
CA SER A 122 -0.46 -2.78 -12.43
C SER A 122 0.93 -2.28 -12.04
N VAL A 123 1.95 -3.14 -12.20
CA VAL A 123 3.35 -2.75 -12.03
C VAL A 123 3.86 -2.20 -13.37
N GLU A 124 4.25 -0.93 -13.36
CA GLU A 124 4.78 -0.23 -14.56
C GLU A 124 6.30 -0.26 -14.61
N LEU A 125 6.96 -0.11 -13.46
CA LEU A 125 8.42 -0.14 -13.34
C LEU A 125 8.83 -0.82 -12.02
N LEU A 126 9.92 -1.58 -12.07
CA LEU A 126 10.48 -2.27 -10.91
C LEU A 126 11.98 -1.99 -10.81
N LEU A 127 12.39 -1.35 -9.72
CA LEU A 127 13.79 -1.16 -9.38
C LEU A 127 14.21 -2.27 -8.40
N SER A 128 15.34 -2.91 -8.66
CA SER A 128 15.90 -3.94 -7.77
C SER A 128 17.14 -3.41 -7.08
N GLY A 129 17.26 -3.68 -5.78
CA GLY A 129 18.42 -3.27 -5.01
C GLY A 129 19.70 -3.92 -5.52
N PRO A 130 20.86 -3.24 -5.40
CA PRO A 130 22.12 -3.77 -5.93
C PRO A 130 22.75 -4.87 -5.06
N GLY A 131 22.33 -5.03 -3.81
CA GLY A 131 23.00 -5.92 -2.84
C GLY A 131 22.05 -6.81 -2.05
N LEU A 132 22.44 -8.08 -1.89
CA LEU A 132 21.70 -9.07 -1.10
C LEU A 132 21.42 -8.54 0.31
N ALA A 133 20.18 -8.73 0.79
CA ALA A 133 19.71 -8.32 2.11
C ALA A 133 19.93 -6.84 2.45
N SER A 134 20.10 -5.96 1.45
CA SER A 134 20.26 -4.51 1.65
C SER A 134 19.01 -3.83 2.18
N SER A 135 17.86 -4.51 2.13
CA SER A 135 16.54 -3.94 2.46
C SER A 135 16.18 -2.75 1.56
N PHE A 136 16.60 -2.78 0.30
CA PHE A 136 16.28 -1.75 -0.67
C PHE A 136 14.75 -1.57 -0.78
N GLY A 137 14.28 -0.33 -0.65
CA GLY A 137 12.84 -0.01 -0.56
C GLY A 137 12.25 -0.04 0.87
N TYR A 138 13.08 -0.11 1.93
CA TYR A 138 12.59 -0.03 3.32
C TYR A 138 11.80 1.25 3.62
N GLY A 139 12.27 2.38 3.08
CA GLY A 139 11.55 3.65 3.05
C GLY A 139 11.58 4.22 1.63
N VAL A 140 10.50 4.89 1.24
CA VAL A 140 10.39 5.60 -0.04
C VAL A 140 9.86 7.00 0.23
N ALA A 141 10.30 7.96 -0.58
CA ALA A 141 9.79 9.32 -0.60
C ALA A 141 9.83 9.83 -2.04
N VAL A 142 8.78 10.50 -2.46
CA VAL A 142 8.62 11.08 -3.80
C VAL A 142 8.71 12.59 -3.67
N VAL A 143 9.72 13.17 -4.32
CA VAL A 143 9.98 14.61 -4.30
C VAL A 143 10.48 15.03 -5.68
N ASP A 144 9.91 16.10 -6.22
CA ASP A 144 10.48 16.82 -7.36
C ASP A 144 11.62 17.72 -6.86
N LEU A 145 12.85 17.38 -7.26
CA LEU A 145 14.07 18.09 -6.85
C LEU A 145 14.57 19.09 -7.89
N ASN A 146 14.11 18.98 -9.13
CA ASN A 146 14.58 19.78 -10.27
C ASN A 146 13.52 20.75 -10.80
N GLY A 147 12.28 20.66 -10.32
CA GLY A 147 11.21 21.61 -10.61
C GLY A 147 10.71 21.53 -12.05
N ASP A 148 10.73 20.34 -12.66
CA ASP A 148 10.34 20.13 -14.07
C ASP A 148 8.91 19.59 -14.25
N VAL A 149 8.15 19.48 -13.16
CA VAL A 149 6.74 19.07 -13.14
C VAL A 149 5.79 20.24 -13.40
#